data_AF-A0A925MG25-F1
#
_entry.id   AF-A0A925MG25-F1
#
_cell.length_a   1.000
_cell.length_b   1.000
_cell.length_c   1.000
_cell.angle_alpha   90.00
_cell.angle_beta   90.00
_cell.angle_gamma   90.00
#
_symmetry.space_group_name_H-M   'P 1'
#
loop_
_entity.id
_entity.type
_entity.pdbx_description
1 polymer ?
#
loop_
_entity_poly.entity_id
_entity_poly.type
_entity_poly.pdbx_seq_one_letter_code
_entity_poly.pdbx_strand_id
1 'polypeptide(L)'
;MATRAQLVGALLELPANDRAEAARSLLESLEGASEDNPDDLETAWRDEVARRVREIESGSLEMEDGAAVMRTLRSRAQERLNRRRS
;
A
#
# COMPACT_ATOMS: atom_id res chain seq x y z
N MET A 1 12.87 -30.88 7.11
CA MET A 1 12.40 -29.66 6.42
C MET A 1 13.57 -28.73 6.22
N ALA A 2 13.64 -28.01 5.10
CA ALA A 2 14.68 -27.01 4.87
C ALA A 2 14.47 -25.82 5.82
N THR A 3 15.56 -25.29 6.38
CA THR A 3 15.52 -24.08 7.19
C THR A 3 15.31 -22.85 6.31
N ARG A 4 14.79 -21.76 6.88
CA ARG A 4 14.67 -20.46 6.18
C ARG A 4 15.98 -20.03 5.53
N ALA A 5 17.11 -20.20 6.23
CA ALA A 5 18.43 -19.83 5.71
C ALA A 5 18.82 -20.66 4.47
N GLN A 6 18.53 -21.97 4.47
CA GLN A 6 18.77 -22.84 3.32
C GLN A 6 17.90 -22.45 2.12
N LEU A 7 16.62 -22.12 2.35
CA LEU A 7 15.70 -21.70 1.29
C LEU A 7 16.10 -20.35 0.67
N VAL A 8 16.44 -19.36 1.51
CA VAL A 8 16.91 -18.06 1.03
C VAL A 8 18.23 -18.20 0.27
N GLY A 9 19.18 -18.99 0.79
CA GLY A 9 20.44 -19.27 0.10
C GLY A 9 20.20 -19.85 -1.30
N ALA A 10 19.36 -20.89 -1.40
CA ALA A 10 19.04 -21.50 -2.69
C ALA A 10 18.35 -20.53 -3.66
N LEU A 11 17.46 -19.66 -3.18
CA LEU A 11 16.81 -18.63 -4.00
C LEU A 11 17.83 -17.61 -4.53
N LEU A 12 18.81 -17.21 -3.73
CA LEU A 12 19.78 -16.20 -4.14
C LEU A 12 20.74 -16.69 -5.25
N GLU A 13 20.97 -18.00 -5.36
CA GLU A 13 21.75 -18.62 -6.43
C GLU A 13 21.02 -18.65 -7.78
N LEU A 14 19.71 -18.44 -7.81
CA LEU A 14 18.95 -18.44 -9.06
C LEU A 14 19.23 -17.19 -9.91
N PRO A 15 19.06 -17.26 -11.24
CA PRO A 15 19.04 -16.09 -12.12
C PRO A 15 18.02 -15.04 -11.66
N ALA A 16 18.29 -13.77 -11.99
CA ALA A 16 17.47 -12.66 -11.52
C ALA A 16 15.97 -12.79 -11.87
N ASN A 17 15.65 -13.36 -13.03
CA ASN A 17 14.26 -13.53 -13.47
C ASN A 17 13.52 -14.59 -12.63
N ASP A 18 14.16 -15.73 -12.40
CA ASP A 18 13.62 -16.82 -11.58
C ASP A 18 13.44 -16.39 -10.12
N ARG A 19 14.34 -15.54 -9.60
CA ARG A 19 14.15 -14.90 -8.28
C ARG A 19 12.95 -13.97 -8.25
N ALA A 20 12.73 -13.19 -9.30
CA ALA A 20 11.58 -12.29 -9.38
C ALA A 20 10.27 -13.08 -9.44
N GLU A 21 10.26 -14.20 -10.17
CA GLU A 21 9.11 -15.09 -10.22
C GLU A 21 8.83 -15.75 -8.86
N ALA A 22 9.86 -16.27 -8.19
CA ALA A 22 9.72 -16.82 -6.84
C ALA A 22 9.23 -15.78 -5.82
N ALA A 23 9.74 -14.54 -5.91
CA ALA A 23 9.28 -13.44 -5.06
C ALA A 23 7.80 -13.11 -5.30
N ARG A 24 7.36 -13.08 -6.57
CA ARG A 24 5.95 -12.88 -6.92
C ARG A 24 5.05 -13.97 -6.34
N SER A 25 5.40 -15.25 -6.49
CA SER A 25 4.59 -16.35 -5.94
C SER A 25 4.51 -16.31 -4.41
N LEU A 26 5.60 -15.91 -3.74
CA LEU A 26 5.58 -15.70 -2.29
C LEU A 26 4.66 -14.54 -1.88
N LEU A 27 4.68 -13.44 -2.63
CA LEU A 27 3.78 -12.30 -2.40
C LEU A 27 2.33 -12.69 -2.63
N GLU A 28 2.00 -13.36 -3.74
CA GLU A 28 0.65 -13.85 -4.02
C GLU A 28 0.13 -14.78 -2.92
N SER A 29 1.00 -15.65 -2.37
CA SER A 29 0.64 -16.50 -1.23
C SER A 29 0.37 -15.74 0.07
N LEU A 30 1.01 -14.58 0.26
CA LEU A 30 0.80 -13.73 1.44
C LEU A 30 -0.42 -12.83 1.27
N GLU A 31 -0.64 -12.33 0.05
CA GLU A 31 -1.76 -11.45 -0.29
C GLU A 31 -3.09 -12.21 -0.38
N GLY A 32 -3.08 -13.44 -0.91
CA GLY A 32 -4.24 -14.34 -0.90
C GLY A 32 -4.63 -14.85 0.49
N ALA A 33 -3.86 -14.50 1.52
CA ALA A 33 -4.14 -14.81 2.92
C ALA A 33 -4.80 -13.65 3.67
N SER A 34 -5.31 -12.61 2.99
CA SER A 34 -6.25 -11.70 3.65
C SER A 34 -7.48 -12.51 4.08
N GLU A 35 -7.64 -12.69 5.39
CA GLU A 35 -8.84 -13.31 5.97
C GLU A 35 -10.11 -12.48 5.67
N ASP A 36 -9.92 -11.23 5.24
CA ASP A 36 -10.98 -10.32 4.86
C ASP A 36 -11.56 -10.70 3.49
N ASN A 37 -12.85 -11.02 3.47
CA ASN A 37 -13.61 -11.20 2.24
C ASN A 37 -13.64 -9.86 1.46
N PRO A 38 -13.32 -9.85 0.15
CA PRO A 38 -13.41 -8.65 -0.68
C PRO A 38 -14.75 -7.91 -0.57
N ASP A 39 -15.87 -8.63 -0.40
CA ASP A 39 -17.20 -8.04 -0.25
C ASP A 39 -17.36 -7.30 1.09
N ASP A 40 -16.74 -7.82 2.15
CA ASP A 40 -16.74 -7.20 3.48
C ASP A 40 -15.89 -5.93 3.48
N LEU A 41 -14.74 -5.96 2.78
CA LEU A 41 -13.91 -4.77 2.55
C LEU A 41 -14.67 -3.71 1.75
N GLU A 42 -15.35 -4.08 0.67
CA GLU A 42 -16.13 -3.14 -0.14
C GLU A 42 -17.25 -2.51 0.69
N THR A 43 -17.93 -3.30 1.53
CA THR A 43 -18.97 -2.82 2.44
C THR A 43 -18.42 -1.86 3.48
N ALA A 44 -17.32 -2.21 4.16
CA ALA A 44 -16.69 -1.34 5.15
C ALA A 44 -16.22 0.00 4.54
N TRP A 45 -15.69 -0.02 3.32
CA TRP A 45 -15.33 1.20 2.60
C TRP A 45 -16.55 2.06 2.23
N ARG A 46 -17.65 1.44 1.78
CA ARG A 46 -18.90 2.14 1.50
C ARG A 46 -19.44 2.85 2.74
N ASP A 47 -19.44 2.15 3.88
CA ASP A 47 -19.92 2.69 5.16
C ASP A 47 -19.07 3.87 5.64
N GLU A 48 -17.74 3.74 5.53
CA GLU A 48 -16.80 4.80 5.90
C GLU A 48 -16.97 6.05 5.03
N VAL A 49 -17.12 5.87 3.71
CA VAL A 49 -17.37 7.00 2.79
C VAL A 49 -18.68 7.69 3.16
N ALA A 50 -19.76 6.93 3.38
CA ALA A 50 -21.05 7.49 3.76
C ALA A 50 -20.98 8.24 5.10
N ARG A 51 -20.22 7.72 6.08
CA ARG A 51 -19.97 8.40 7.36
C ARG A 51 -19.25 9.73 7.15
N ARG A 52 -18.15 9.76 6.40
CA ARG A 52 -17.37 10.98 6.16
C ARG A 52 -18.15 12.05 5.39
N VAL A 53 -18.98 11.65 4.42
CA VAL A 53 -19.85 12.59 3.71
C VAL A 53 -20.80 13.29 4.70
N ARG A 54 -21.46 12.53 5.59
CA ARG A 54 -22.32 13.11 6.62
C ARG A 54 -21.57 14.04 7.57
N GLU A 55 -20.34 13.69 7.94
CA GLU A 55 -19.51 14.53 8.83
C GLU A 55 -19.15 15.87 8.17
N ILE A 56 -18.83 15.85 6.88
CA ILE A 56 -18.58 17.05 6.07
C ILE A 56 -19.86 17.89 5.95
N GLU A 57 -20.98 17.28 5.55
CA GLU A 57 -22.26 17.97 5.35
C GLU A 57 -22.81 18.58 6.63
N SER A 58 -22.61 17.92 7.77
CA SER A 58 -23.01 18.43 9.09
C SER A 58 -22.08 19.51 9.64
N GLY A 59 -20.89 19.70 9.06
CA GLY A 59 -19.86 20.58 9.62
C GLY A 59 -19.27 20.10 10.95
N SER A 60 -19.46 18.81 11.28
CA SER A 60 -18.93 18.21 12.51
C SER A 60 -17.41 17.95 12.46
N LEU A 61 -16.82 18.09 11.28
CA LEU A 61 -15.41 17.86 11.02
C LEU A 61 -14.68 19.17 10.69
N GLU A 62 -13.55 19.41 11.33
CA GLU A 62 -12.64 20.49 10.93
C GLU A 62 -11.92 20.09 9.63
N MET A 63 -12.15 20.86 8.56
CA MET A 63 -11.56 20.60 7.25
C MET A 63 -10.37 21.52 6.99
N GLU A 64 -9.30 20.97 6.44
CA GLU A 64 -8.19 21.75 5.90
C GLU A 64 -8.50 22.28 4.50
N ASP A 65 -7.92 23.43 4.13
CA ASP A 65 -7.99 23.93 2.75
C ASP A 65 -7.32 22.94 1.79
N GLY A 66 -8.13 22.33 0.91
CA GLY A 66 -7.66 21.31 -0.03
C GLY A 66 -6.54 21.82 -0.93
N ALA A 67 -6.56 23.10 -1.32
CA ALA A 67 -5.50 23.66 -2.15
C ALA A 67 -4.16 23.75 -1.39
N ALA A 68 -4.17 24.12 -0.11
CA ALA A 68 -2.99 24.13 0.77
C ALA A 68 -2.40 22.74 0.97
N VAL A 69 -3.25 21.74 1.23
CA VAL A 69 -2.82 20.33 1.34
C VAL A 69 -2.14 19.89 0.04
N MET A 70 -2.76 20.15 -1.12
CA MET A 70 -2.20 19.76 -2.41
C MET A 70 -0.89 20.47 -2.75
N ARG A 71 -0.73 21.75 -2.39
CA ARG A 71 0.56 22.46 -2.53
C ARG A 71 1.66 21.77 -1.72
N THR A 72 1.35 21.42 -0.46
CA THR A 72 2.29 20.75 0.45
C THR A 72 2.73 19.39 -0.09
N LEU A 73 1.78 18.57 -0.56
CA LEU A 73 2.07 17.25 -1.12
C LEU A 73 2.97 17.33 -2.35
N ARG A 74 2.71 18.29 -3.25
CA ARG A 74 3.53 18.51 -4.45
C ARG A 74 4.96 18.93 -4.10
N SER A 75 5.14 19.83 -3.12
CA SER A 75 6.48 20.23 -2.65
C SER A 75 7.28 19.03 -2.15
N ARG A 76 6.67 18.20 -1.29
CA ARG A 76 7.30 17.01 -0.73
C ARG A 76 7.68 15.99 -1.81
N ALA A 77 6.84 15.81 -2.83
CA ALA A 77 7.14 14.95 -3.96
C ALA A 77 8.36 15.47 -4.75
N GLN A 78 8.40 16.78 -5.02
CA GLN A 78 9.52 17.41 -5.72
C GLN A 78 10.84 17.28 -4.96
N GLU A 79 10.84 17.50 -3.65
CA GLU A 79 12.02 17.34 -2.80
C GLU A 79 12.56 15.90 -2.79
N ARG A 80 11.67 14.89 -2.82
CA ARG A 80 12.08 13.48 -2.92
C ARG A 80 12.73 13.18 -4.26
N LEU A 81 12.19 13.74 -5.35
CA LEU A 81 12.78 13.59 -6.68
C LEU A 81 14.15 14.26 -6.76
N ASN A 82 14.29 15.46 -6.21
CA ASN A 82 15.56 16.18 -6.18
C ASN A 82 16.64 15.39 -5.40
N ARG A 83 16.28 14.80 -4.25
CA ARG A 83 17.19 13.96 -3.45
C ARG A 83 17.65 12.67 -4.14
N ARG A 84 16.86 12.12 -5.05
CA ARG A 84 17.25 10.93 -5.83
C ARG A 84 18.17 11.26 -7.01
N ARG A 85 18.29 12.55 -7.36
CA ARG A 85 19.06 13.03 -8.51
C ARG A 85 20.42 13.65 -8.12
N SER A 86 20.67 13.88 -6.83
CA SER A 86 21.98 14.25 -6.27
C SER A 86 22.68 13.02 -5.74
#